data_AF-A0A0R1KDS6-F1
#
_entry.id   AF-A0A0R1KDS6-F1
#
_cell.length_a   1.000
_cell.length_b   1.000
_cell.length_c   1.000
_cell.angle_alpha   90.00
_cell.angle_beta   90.00
_cell.angle_gamma   90.00
#
_symmetry.space_group_name_H-M   'P 1'
#
loop_
_entity.id
_entity.type
_entity.pdbx_description
1 polymer ?
#
loop_
_entity_poly.entity_id
_entity_poly.type
_entity_poly.pdbx_seq_one_letter_code
_entity_poly.pdbx_strand_id
1 'polypeptide(L)' 'MNEMVSRGYKPNDNWFDPKYRGIHCEPYNELEKTPNTRPIYPEHNDAYLRECIDNLKAKGIFIQ' A
#
# COMPACT_ATOMS: atom_id res chain seq x y z
N MET A 1 -7.69 -2.75 -8.13
CA MET A 1 -8.00 -2.31 -9.51
C MET A 1 -9.44 -1.88 -9.71
N ASN A 2 -10.44 -2.61 -9.18
CA ASN A 2 -11.86 -2.27 -9.35
C ASN A 2 -12.24 -0.83 -8.98
N GLU A 3 -11.70 -0.29 -7.88
CA GLU A 3 -11.93 1.10 -7.49
C GLU A 3 -11.41 2.11 -8.53
N MET A 4 -10.26 1.84 -9.16
CA MET A 4 -9.72 2.71 -10.20
C MET A 4 -10.67 2.76 -11.40
N VAL A 5 -11.16 1.59 -11.83
CA VAL A 5 -12.13 1.47 -12.92
C VAL A 5 -13.44 2.18 -12.56
N SER A 6 -13.95 2.01 -11.33
CA SER A 6 -15.20 2.64 -10.90
C SER A 6 -15.10 4.17 -10.87
N ARG A 7 -13.92 4.72 -10.58
CA ARG A 7 -13.62 6.16 -10.64
C ARG A 7 -13.30 6.66 -12.07
N GLY A 8 -13.41 5.81 -13.10
CA GLY A 8 -13.22 6.17 -14.50
C GLY A 8 -11.76 6.15 -14.99
N TYR A 9 -10.82 5.68 -14.18
CA TYR A 9 -9.44 5.49 -14.62
C TYR A 9 -9.33 4.28 -15.55
N LYS A 10 -8.35 4.31 -16.44
CA LYS A 10 -8.01 3.23 -17.39
C LYS A 10 -6.69 2.59 -16.96
N PRO A 11 -6.70 1.70 -15.96
CA PRO A 11 -5.48 1.01 -15.56
C PRO A 11 -4.95 0.14 -16.69
N ASN A 12 -3.63 -0.03 -16.74
CA ASN A 12 -3.02 -0.97 -17.67
C ASN A 12 -3.39 -2.42 -17.26
N ASP A 13 -3.67 -3.28 -18.24
CA ASP A 13 -4.07 -4.67 -18.00
C ASP A 13 -3.04 -5.47 -17.18
N ASN A 14 -1.75 -5.14 -17.31
CA ASN A 14 -0.67 -5.79 -16.55
C ASN A 14 -0.81 -5.57 -15.03
N TRP A 15 -1.49 -4.50 -14.59
CA TRP A 15 -1.65 -4.19 -13.16
C TRP A 15 -2.66 -5.11 -12.45
N PHE A 16 -3.43 -5.90 -13.21
CA PHE A 16 -4.31 -6.92 -12.63
C PHE A 16 -3.56 -8.21 -12.30
N ASP A 17 -2.35 -8.41 -12.83
CA ASP A 17 -1.51 -9.55 -12.49
C ASP A 17 -0.71 -9.24 -11.20
N PRO A 18 -0.94 -9.96 -10.08
CA PRO A 18 -0.20 -9.75 -8.84
C PRO A 18 1.30 -10.06 -8.97
N LYS A 19 1.72 -10.79 -10.01
CA LYS A 19 3.12 -11.12 -10.28
C LYS A 19 3.86 -10.03 -11.04
N TYR A 20 3.15 -9.06 -11.63
CA TYR A 20 3.74 -7.98 -12.41
C TYR A 20 4.57 -7.05 -11.52
N ARG A 21 5.79 -6.70 -11.96
CA ARG A 21 6.77 -5.91 -11.18
C ARG A 21 7.16 -4.59 -11.82
N GLY A 22 6.33 -4.10 -12.75
CA GLY A 22 6.66 -2.94 -13.57
C GLY A 22 7.40 -3.33 -14.84
N ILE A 23 7.79 -2.33 -15.63
CA ILE A 23 8.35 -2.52 -16.97
C ILE A 23 9.83 -2.93 -16.99
N HIS A 24 10.54 -2.77 -15.86
CA HIS A 24 11.99 -2.98 -15.78
C HIS A 24 12.39 -4.23 -14.99
N CYS A 25 11.44 -4.86 -14.30
CA CYS A 25 11.70 -6.02 -13.47
C CYS A 25 10.93 -7.21 -14.01
N GLU A 26 11.58 -8.36 -14.05
CA GLU A 26 10.91 -9.62 -14.38
C GLU A 26 9.77 -9.90 -13.38
N PRO A 27 8.66 -10.49 -13.86
CA PRO A 27 7.56 -10.86 -12.99
C PRO A 27 7.99 -11.94 -12.00
N TYR A 28 7.27 -12.04 -10.89
CA TYR A 28 7.45 -13.17 -9.99
C TYR A 28 6.95 -14.46 -10.63
N ASN A 29 7.71 -15.55 -10.50
CA ASN A 29 7.23 -16.88 -10.91
C ASN A 29 6.12 -17.37 -9.95
N GLU A 30 6.35 -17.21 -8.66
CA GLU A 30 5.44 -17.58 -7.57
C GLU A 30 5.48 -16.51 -6.46
N LEU A 31 4.36 -16.36 -5.76
CA LEU A 31 4.22 -15.48 -4.59
C LEU A 31 4.01 -16.34 -3.35
N GLU A 32 4.92 -16.23 -2.39
CA GLU A 32 4.76 -16.91 -1.10
C GLU A 32 3.58 -16.33 -0.32
N LYS A 33 2.85 -17.20 0.38
CA LYS A 33 1.74 -16.78 1.22
C LYS A 33 2.27 -16.24 2.54
N THR A 34 1.96 -15.00 2.85
CA THR A 34 2.29 -14.38 4.15
C THR A 34 1.14 -14.56 5.14
N PRO A 35 1.41 -14.81 6.43
CA PRO A 35 0.38 -14.82 7.47
C PRO A 35 -0.36 -13.48 7.55
N ASN A 36 -1.68 -13.53 7.75
CA ASN A 36 -2.49 -12.34 7.97
C ASN A 36 -2.45 -11.96 9.46
N THR A 37 -1.47 -11.15 9.86
CA THR A 37 -1.33 -10.65 11.23
C THR A 37 -2.08 -9.34 11.45
N ARG A 38 -2.33 -9.01 12.71
CA ARG A 38 -2.88 -7.71 13.13
C ARG A 38 -1.96 -7.09 14.19
N PRO A 39 -1.20 -6.02 13.86
CA PRO A 39 -1.10 -5.37 12.56
C PRO A 39 -0.38 -6.24 11.51
N ILE A 40 -0.64 -5.98 10.22
CA ILE A 40 0.08 -6.64 9.10
C ILE A 40 1.56 -6.23 9.13
N TYR A 41 1.80 -4.97 9.51
CA TYR A 41 3.11 -4.36 9.63
C TYR A 41 3.45 -4.19 11.12
N PRO A 42 4.44 -4.92 11.66
CA PRO A 42 4.77 -4.86 13.09
C PRO A 42 5.15 -3.46 13.60
N GLU A 43 5.70 -2.63 12.71
CA GLU A 43 6.03 -1.24 12.98
C GLU A 43 4.80 -0.36 13.22
N HIS A 44 3.60 -0.75 12.75
CA HIS A 44 2.36 -0.02 12.97
C HIS A 44 1.82 -0.22 14.40
N ASN A 45 2.61 0.22 15.38
CA ASN A 45 2.27 0.30 16.79
C ASN A 45 1.90 1.74 17.19
N ASP A 46 1.54 1.93 18.46
CA ASP A 46 1.12 3.24 18.97
C ASP A 46 2.22 4.30 18.90
N ALA A 47 3.50 3.91 18.96
CA ALA A 47 4.61 4.84 18.83
C ALA A 47 4.73 5.35 17.39
N TYR A 48 4.61 4.46 16.40
CA TYR A 48 4.58 4.83 14.98
C TYR A 48 3.39 5.74 14.67
N LEU A 49 2.20 5.41 15.19
CA LEU A 49 1.02 6.27 15.01
C LEU A 49 1.27 7.69 15.54
N ARG A 50 1.87 7.81 16.72
CA ARG A 50 2.19 9.12 17.31
C ARG A 50 3.19 9.90 16.46
N GLU A 51 4.24 9.25 15.97
CA GLU A 51 5.20 9.86 15.04
C GLU A 51 4.50 10.39 13.77
N CYS A 52 3.59 9.61 13.18
CA CYS A 52 2.81 10.06 12.03
C CYS A 52 1.97 11.30 12.34
N ILE A 53 1.30 11.33 13.50
CA ILE A 53 0.49 12.47 13.94
C ILE A 53 1.37 13.71 14.15
N ASP A 54 2.54 13.56 14.79
CA ASP A 54 3.44 14.67 15.05
C ASP A 54 4.07 15.20 13.75
N ASN A 55 4.39 14.33 12.79
CA ASN A 55 4.81 14.71 11.44
C ASN A 55 3.73 15.53 10.71
N LEU A 56 2.46 15.17 10.85
CA LEU A 56 1.35 15.92 10.27
C LEU A 56 1.20 17.29 10.94
N LYS A 57 1.27 17.36 12.28
CA LYS A 57 1.23 18.63 13.02
C LYS A 57 2.38 19.56 12.62
N ALA A 58 3.59 19.03 12.45
CA ALA A 58 4.75 19.80 11.98
C ALA A 58 4.55 20.39 10.57
N LYS A 59 3.69 19.76 9.75
CA LYS A 59 3.27 20.26 8.43
C LYS A 59 2.01 21.15 8.49
N GLY A 60 1.51 21.48 9.67
CA GLY A 60 0.30 22.26 9.87
C GLY A 60 -1.01 21.51 9.62
N ILE A 61 -0.97 20.17 9.56
CA ILE A 61 -2.14 19.32 9.34
C ILE A 61 -2.59 18.76 10.69
N PHE A 62 -3.81 19.10 11.10
CA PHE A 62 -4.40 18.64 12.36
C PHE A 62 -5.52 17.64 12.06
N ILE A 63 -5.39 16.45 12.62
CA ILE A 63 -6.37 15.36 12.53
C ILE A 63 -7.13 15.28 13.86
N GLN A 64 -8.46 15.17 13.79
CA GLN A 64 -9.36 15.01 14.94
C GLN A 64 -9.44 13.56 15.40
#